data_AF-A0AB34CYD3-F1
#
_entry.id   AF-A0AB34CYD3-F1
#
_cell.length_a   1.000
_cell.length_b   1.000
_cell.length_c   1.000
_cell.angle_alpha   90.00
_cell.angle_beta   90.00
_cell.angle_gamma   90.00
#
_symmetry.space_group_name_H-M   'P 1'
#
loop_
_entity.id
_entity.type
_entity.pdbx_description
1 polymer ?
#
loop_
_entity_poly.entity_id
_entity_poly.type
_entity_poly.pdbx_seq_one_letter_code
_entity_poly.pdbx_strand_id
1 'polypeptide(L)'
;MKRIVDQAIYEKYVSQENKSLVKDFLIEKKAQGKAASTLQQYSWDLRIILFLIHEHFENKKLIDLTRKDIRNLSIIFQEMGMSNARVNGLMSALRSALEF
;
A
#
# COMPACT_ATOMS: atom_id res chain seq x y z
N MET A 1 -13.50 6.64 -12.44
CA MET A 1 -13.17 6.30 -11.04
C MET A 1 -12.39 7.47 -10.46
N LYS A 2 -12.82 8.08 -9.34
CA LYS A 2 -12.06 9.18 -8.71
C LYS A 2 -10.64 8.69 -8.40
N ARG A 3 -9.65 9.57 -8.61
CA ARG A 3 -8.26 9.28 -8.25
C ARG A 3 -8.18 9.13 -6.73
N ILE A 4 -7.85 7.94 -6.24
CA ILE A 4 -7.79 7.66 -4.80
C ILE A 4 -6.67 8.46 -4.14
N VAL A 5 -5.52 8.57 -4.82
CA VAL A 5 -4.33 9.22 -4.28
C VAL A 5 -4.24 10.65 -4.78
N ASP A 6 -4.36 11.60 -3.88
CA ASP A 6 -3.93 12.97 -4.11
C ASP A 6 -2.40 13.04 -4.11
N GLN A 7 -1.81 13.53 -5.20
CA GLN A 7 -0.35 13.57 -5.37
C GLN A 7 0.31 14.52 -4.37
N ALA A 8 -0.26 15.71 -4.13
CA ALA A 8 0.33 16.72 -3.28
C ALA A 8 0.29 16.28 -1.81
N ILE A 9 -0.82 15.68 -1.37
CA ILE A 9 -0.92 15.09 -0.04
C ILE A 9 0.07 13.93 0.11
N TYR A 10 0.12 13.04 -0.89
CA TYR A 10 1.04 11.91 -0.86
C TYR A 10 2.49 12.34 -0.72
N GLU A 11 2.94 13.31 -1.50
CA GLU A 11 4.33 13.77 -1.46
C GLU A 11 4.66 14.43 -0.11
N LYS A 12 3.77 15.30 0.38
CA LYS A 12 4.04 16.15 1.54
C LYS A 12 3.81 15.46 2.89
N TYR A 13 2.75 14.66 3.03
CA TYR A 13 2.28 14.22 4.35
C TYR A 13 2.38 12.72 4.60
N VAL A 14 2.42 11.88 3.57
CA VAL A 14 2.60 10.43 3.77
C VAL A 14 4.01 10.14 4.29
N SER A 15 4.10 9.29 5.32
CA SER A 15 5.35 8.90 5.99
C SER A 15 6.49 8.56 5.02
N GLN A 16 7.64 9.22 5.20
CA GLN A 16 8.85 8.93 4.43
C GLN A 16 9.43 7.55 4.75
N GLU A 17 9.33 7.11 6.00
CA GLU A 17 9.78 5.79 6.42
C GLU A 17 9.00 4.68 5.69
N ASN A 18 7.68 4.83 5.58
CA ASN A 18 6.85 3.90 4.82
C ASN A 18 7.18 3.91 3.32
N LYS A 19 7.47 5.09 2.74
CA LYS A 19 7.91 5.20 1.34
C LYS A 19 9.25 4.50 1.11
N SER A 20 10.19 4.64 2.04
CA SER A 20 11.49 3.96 1.99
C SER A 20 11.33 2.44 2.07
N LEU A 21 10.51 1.93 2.98
CA LEU A 21 10.23 0.49 3.08
C LEU A 21 9.67 -0.07 1.77
N VAL A 22 8.73 0.63 1.13
CA VAL A 22 8.19 0.22 -0.18
C VAL A 22 9.28 0.23 -1.25
N LYS A 23 10.19 1.20 -1.23
CA LYS A 23 11.31 1.24 -2.18
C LYS A 23 12.25 0.05 -1.99
N ASP A 24 12.59 -0.28 -0.75
CA ASP A 24 13.46 -1.41 -0.42
C ASP A 24 12.81 -2.75 -0.83
N PHE A 25 11.52 -2.90 -0.54
CA PHE A 25 10.71 -4.03 -1.02
C PHE A 25 10.77 -4.19 -2.54
N LEU A 26 10.61 -3.09 -3.30
CA LEU A 26 10.65 -3.14 -4.76
C LEU A 26 12.04 -3.47 -5.30
N ILE A 27 13.10 -3.02 -4.63
CA ILE A 27 14.49 -3.39 -4.96
C ILE A 27 14.69 -4.89 -4.74
N GLU A 28 14.25 -5.43 -3.61
CA GLU A 28 14.33 -6.86 -3.30
C GLU A 28 13.57 -7.69 -4.34
N LYS A 29 12.32 -7.32 -4.66
CA LYS A 29 11.55 -8.02 -5.70
C LYS A 29 12.18 -7.93 -7.09
N LYS A 30 12.85 -6.81 -7.40
CA LYS A 30 13.62 -6.68 -8.64
C LYS A 30 14.83 -7.61 -8.64
N ALA A 31 15.56 -7.71 -7.52
CA ALA A 31 16.68 -8.64 -7.38
C ALA A 31 16.24 -10.10 -7.50
N GLN A 32 15.04 -10.43 -7.04
CA GLN A 32 14.38 -11.74 -7.21
C GLN A 32 13.87 -12.00 -8.64
N GLY A 33 14.12 -11.10 -9.60
CA GLY A 33 13.76 -11.28 -11.01
C GLY A 33 12.27 -11.10 -11.31
N LYS A 34 11.51 -10.40 -10.47
CA LYS A 34 10.10 -10.09 -10.78
C LYS A 34 9.99 -9.21 -12.02
N ALA A 35 8.97 -9.48 -12.84
CA ALA A 35 8.69 -8.72 -14.05
C ALA A 35 8.42 -7.24 -13.74
N ALA A 36 8.80 -6.35 -14.67
CA ALA A 36 8.61 -4.91 -14.50
C ALA A 36 7.13 -4.52 -14.30
N SER A 37 6.21 -5.19 -14.98
CA SER A 37 4.76 -4.99 -14.79
C SER A 37 4.30 -5.36 -13.38
N THR A 38 4.85 -6.43 -12.80
CA THR A 38 4.58 -6.82 -11.41
C THR A 38 5.12 -5.79 -10.41
N LEU A 39 6.34 -5.29 -10.62
CA LEU A 39 6.92 -4.22 -9.79
C LEU A 39 6.09 -2.93 -9.87
N GLN A 40 5.62 -2.58 -11.06
CA GLN A 40 4.75 -1.44 -11.27
C GLN A 40 3.41 -1.61 -10.54
N GLN A 41 2.81 -2.80 -10.61
CA GLN A 41 1.59 -3.13 -9.89
C GLN A 41 1.78 -2.99 -8.37
N TYR A 42 2.85 -3.57 -7.82
CA TYR A 42 3.19 -3.41 -6.40
C TYR A 42 3.36 -1.95 -6.01
N SER A 43 4.08 -1.16 -6.82
CA SER A 43 4.30 0.26 -6.57
C SER A 43 2.98 1.02 -6.49
N TRP A 44 2.06 0.79 -7.42
CA TRP A 44 0.74 1.44 -7.43
C TRP A 44 -0.14 1.02 -6.26
N ASP A 45 -0.13 -0.26 -5.93
CA ASP A 45 -0.96 -0.83 -4.86
C ASP A 45 -0.50 -0.34 -3.49
N LEU A 46 0.79 -0.43 -3.22
CA LEU A 46 1.38 0.06 -1.97
C LEU A 46 1.23 1.57 -1.86
N ARG A 47 1.30 2.31 -2.97
CA ARG A 47 1.04 3.75 -2.96
C ARG A 47 -0.37 4.10 -2.49
N ILE A 48 -1.38 3.35 -2.93
CA ILE A 48 -2.77 3.53 -2.46
C ILE A 48 -2.87 3.22 -0.97
N ILE A 49 -2.24 2.13 -0.52
CA ILE A 49 -2.24 1.74 0.89
C ILE A 49 -1.58 2.82 1.74
N LEU A 50 -0.40 3.31 1.38
CA LEU A 50 0.31 4.33 2.15
C LEU A 50 -0.50 5.62 2.30
N PHE A 51 -1.22 6.02 1.23
CA PHE A 51 -2.13 7.14 1.29
C PHE A 51 -3.28 6.89 2.29
N LEU A 52 -3.90 5.71 2.28
CA LEU A 52 -5.00 5.41 3.20
C LEU A 52 -4.54 5.17 4.64
N ILE A 53 -3.29 4.75 4.85
CA ILE A 53 -2.65 4.74 6.18
C ILE A 53 -2.48 6.17 6.72
N HIS A 54 -2.11 7.13 5.87
CA HIS A 54 -2.08 8.54 6.26
C HIS A 54 -3.47 9.04 6.67
N GLU A 55 -4.48 8.83 5.82
CA GLU A 55 -5.83 9.37 6.01
C GLU A 55 -6.57 8.78 7.21
N HIS A 56 -6.36 7.50 7.51
CA HIS A 56 -7.21 6.77 8.47
C HIS A 56 -6.47 6.17 9.67
N PHE A 57 -5.14 6.15 9.64
CA PHE A 57 -4.33 5.46 10.65
C PHE A 57 -3.17 6.32 11.14
N GLU A 58 -3.32 7.65 11.11
CA GLU A 58 -2.36 8.61 11.69
C GLU A 58 -0.91 8.38 11.19
N ASN A 59 -0.75 8.03 9.91
CA ASN A 59 0.56 7.76 9.31
C ASN A 59 1.35 6.62 9.99
N LYS A 60 0.66 5.69 10.66
CA LYS A 60 1.28 4.55 11.33
C LYS A 60 2.28 3.82 10.43
N LYS A 61 3.39 3.36 11.01
CA LYS A 61 4.38 2.59 10.25
C LYS A 61 3.77 1.28 9.77
N LEU A 62 4.10 0.85 8.57
CA LEU A 62 3.57 -0.40 8.00
C LEU A 62 3.85 -1.60 8.90
N ILE A 63 5.05 -1.67 9.48
CA ILE A 63 5.47 -2.76 10.39
C ILE A 63 4.71 -2.78 11.72
N ASP A 64 4.08 -1.67 12.10
CA ASP A 64 3.32 -1.56 13.36
C ASP A 64 1.83 -1.88 13.16
N LEU A 65 1.40 -2.18 11.93
CA LEU A 65 0.00 -2.49 11.64
C LEU A 65 -0.43 -3.77 12.35
N THR A 66 -1.47 -3.65 13.15
CA THR A 66 -2.07 -4.77 13.85
C THR A 66 -3.03 -5.53 12.92
N ARG A 67 -3.44 -6.74 13.31
CA ARG A 67 -4.51 -7.47 12.60
C ARG A 67 -5.80 -6.67 12.50
N LYS A 68 -6.11 -5.87 13.54
CA LYS A 68 -7.28 -4.97 13.55
C LYS A 68 -7.14 -3.90 12.49
N ASP A 69 -5.96 -3.28 12.36
CA ASP A 69 -5.70 -2.23 11.38
C ASP A 69 -5.84 -2.77 9.96
N ILE A 70 -5.24 -3.94 9.69
CA ILE A 70 -5.31 -4.64 8.39
C ILE A 70 -6.77 -4.99 8.04
N ARG A 71 -7.56 -5.47 9.01
CA ARG A 71 -9.00 -5.74 8.80
C ARG A 71 -9.77 -4.46 8.48
N ASN A 72 -9.55 -3.39 9.26
CA ASN A 72 -10.22 -2.12 9.06
C ASN A 72 -9.86 -1.49 7.70
N LEU A 73 -8.59 -1.60 7.27
CA LEU A 73 -8.14 -1.16 5.95
C LEU A 73 -8.88 -1.90 4.83
N SER A 74 -9.07 -3.22 4.96
CA SER A 74 -9.86 -3.99 4.01
C SER A 74 -11.34 -3.55 3.95
N ILE A 75 -11.92 -3.13 5.08
CA ILE A 75 -13.29 -2.60 5.15
C ILE A 75 -13.34 -1.24 4.43
N ILE A 76 -12.37 -0.35 4.68
CA ILE A 76 -12.27 0.94 3.98
C ILE A 76 -12.25 0.74 2.45
N PHE A 77 -11.48 -0.23 1.95
CA PHE A 77 -11.46 -0.51 0.50
C PHE A 77 -12.84 -0.93 -0.04
N GLN A 78 -13.60 -1.71 0.74
CA GLN A 78 -14.95 -2.14 0.36
C GLN A 78 -15.95 -0.97 0.40
N GLU A 79 -15.87 -0.11 1.42
CA GLU A 79 -16.71 1.10 1.55
C GLU A 79 -16.44 2.12 0.44
N MET A 80 -15.22 2.15 -0.11
CA MET A 80 -14.87 2.91 -1.30
C MET A 80 -15.43 2.30 -2.61
N GLY A 81 -16.14 1.17 -2.54
CA GLY A 81 -16.76 0.49 -3.68
C GLY A 81 -15.79 -0.31 -4.56
N MET A 82 -14.62 -0.70 -4.04
CA MET A 82 -13.67 -1.52 -4.80
C MET A 82 -14.18 -2.96 -4.94
N SER A 83 -13.94 -3.58 -6.10
CA SER A 83 -14.27 -5.00 -6.29
C SER A 83 -13.42 -5.90 -5.39
N ASN A 84 -13.95 -7.08 -5.04
CA ASN A 84 -13.21 -8.06 -4.24
C ASN A 84 -11.85 -8.41 -4.85
N ALA A 85 -11.75 -8.50 -6.18
CA ALA A 85 -10.49 -8.72 -6.87
C ALA A 85 -9.47 -7.59 -6.61
N ARG A 86 -9.93 -6.33 -6.60
CA ARG A 86 -9.08 -5.17 -6.32
C ARG A 86 -8.62 -5.15 -4.86
N VAL A 87 -9.54 -5.40 -3.93
CA VAL A 87 -9.25 -5.53 -2.49
C VAL A 87 -8.19 -6.60 -2.27
N ASN A 88 -8.38 -7.79 -2.86
CA ASN A 88 -7.43 -8.89 -2.72
C ASN A 88 -6.04 -8.55 -3.30
N GLY A 89 -5.98 -7.85 -4.42
CA GLY A 89 -4.72 -7.37 -5.00
C GLY A 89 -3.97 -6.43 -4.04
N LEU A 90 -4.67 -5.43 -3.49
CA LEU A 90 -4.09 -4.50 -2.50
C LEU A 90 -3.60 -5.27 -1.26
N MET A 91 -4.42 -6.15 -0.70
CA MET A 91 -4.06 -6.90 0.50
C MET A 91 -2.91 -7.88 0.27
N SER A 92 -2.81 -8.47 -0.92
CA SER A 92 -1.68 -9.32 -1.32
C SER A 92 -0.39 -8.51 -1.44
N ALA A 93 -0.43 -7.32 -2.03
CA ALA A 93 0.70 -6.40 -2.10
C ALA A 93 1.17 -5.98 -0.70
N LEU A 94 0.24 -5.61 0.20
CA LEU A 94 0.56 -5.24 1.58
C LEU A 94 1.28 -6.38 2.31
N ARG A 95 0.72 -7.61 2.28
CA ARG A 95 1.33 -8.77 2.95
C ARG A 95 2.71 -9.08 2.39
N SER A 96 2.86 -9.05 1.07
CA SER A 96 4.16 -9.25 0.42
C SER A 96 5.21 -8.24 0.90
N ALA A 97 4.80 -6.99 1.14
CA ALA A 97 5.67 -5.93 1.65
C ALA A 97 5.88 -5.96 3.17
N LEU A 98 5.14 -6.77 3.93
CA LEU A 98 5.39 -6.98 5.36
C LEU A 98 6.24 -8.24 5.63
N GLU A 99 6.36 -9.12 4.63
CA GLU A 99 7.05 -10.41 4.72
C GLU A 99 8.45 -10.42 4.07
N PHE A 100 8.88 -9.33 3.41
CA PHE A 100 10.12 -9.32 2.62
C PHE A 100 11.40 -9.16 3.45
#